data_AF-A0A9D8L8I3-F1
#
_entry.id   AF-A0A9D8L8I3-F1
#
_cell.length_a   1.000
_cell.length_b   1.000
_cell.length_c   1.000
_cell.angle_alpha   90.00
_cell.angle_beta   90.00
_cell.angle_gamma   90.00
#
_symmetry.space_group_name_H-M   'P 1'
#
loop_
_entity.id
_entity.type
_entity.pdbx_description
1 polymer ?
#
loop_
_entity_poly.entity_id
_entity_poly.type
_entity_poly.pdbx_seq_one_letter_code
_entity_poly.pdbx_strand_id
1 'polypeptide(L)'
;MSAQRLALVSITTLVATLVTTGIHHIFRLGPGLIVPTLIGVGLAIVLWVLYSRTRKAGFLVGYGAFTALVVFWFGILDGFLDHVVKAAGLDNITFLAGGDAEVVAPALHLWSQEASTAFYEGTGILSAILALLTAVATVAFIYVELHSRPATSPEEGRQRSA
;
A
#
# COMPACT_ATOMS: atom_id res chain seq x y z
N MET A 1 -7.63 14.35 15.24
CA MET A 1 -6.40 14.73 14.48
C MET A 1 -6.81 15.64 13.33
N SER A 2 -5.96 16.59 12.90
CA SER A 2 -6.25 17.40 11.71
C SER A 2 -6.13 16.58 10.42
N ALA A 3 -6.82 16.99 9.35
CA ALA A 3 -6.75 16.35 8.04
C ALA A 3 -5.30 16.22 7.54
N GLN A 4 -4.48 17.26 7.75
CA GLN A 4 -3.06 17.25 7.37
C GLN A 4 -2.25 16.18 8.10
N ARG A 5 -2.48 15.98 9.41
CA ARG A 5 -1.79 14.91 10.17
C ARG A 5 -2.19 13.53 9.68
N LEU A 6 -3.49 13.31 9.42
CA LEU A 6 -3.98 12.05 8.87
C LEU A 6 -3.40 11.78 7.48
N ALA A 7 -3.30 12.83 6.65
CA ALA A 7 -2.72 12.71 5.33
C ALA A 7 -1.23 12.33 5.37
N LEU A 8 -0.45 12.94 6.27
CA LEU A 8 0.95 12.58 6.48
C LEU A 8 1.11 11.12 6.95
N VAL A 9 0.26 10.66 7.87
CA VAL A 9 0.27 9.25 8.30
C VAL A 9 -0.11 8.33 7.15
N SER A 10 -1.13 8.69 6.36
CA SER A 10 -1.56 7.93 5.18
C SER A 10 -0.43 7.75 4.17
N ILE A 11 0.23 8.83 3.72
CA ILE A 11 1.33 8.72 2.74
C ILE A 11 2.55 8.02 3.32
N THR A 12 2.91 8.27 4.58
CA THR A 12 4.09 7.66 5.22
C THR A 12 3.90 6.16 5.36
N THR A 13 2.72 5.71 5.81
CA THR A 13 2.43 4.28 5.93
C THR A 13 2.33 3.62 4.57
N LEU A 14 1.77 4.28 3.54
CA LEU A 14 1.72 3.74 2.18
C LEU A 14 3.13 3.55 1.60
N VAL A 15 4.01 4.55 1.76
CA VAL A 15 5.41 4.45 1.32
C VAL A 15 6.13 3.34 2.08
N ALA A 16 5.95 3.25 3.40
CA ALA A 16 6.52 2.17 4.20
C ALA A 16 6.04 0.79 3.71
N THR A 17 4.74 0.64 3.44
CA THR A 17 4.17 -0.60 2.87
C THR A 17 4.86 -0.95 1.56
N LEU A 18 4.93 -0.01 0.60
CA LEU A 18 5.56 -0.25 -0.71
C LEU A 18 7.05 -0.61 -0.60
N VAL A 19 7.79 0.06 0.29
CA VAL A 19 9.21 -0.23 0.51
C VAL A 19 9.40 -1.61 1.13
N THR A 20 8.62 -1.96 2.16
CA THR A 20 8.70 -3.27 2.80
C THR A 20 8.29 -4.39 1.84
N THR A 21 7.19 -4.23 1.10
CA THR A 21 6.78 -5.15 0.03
C THR A 21 7.84 -5.28 -1.06
N GLY A 22 8.46 -4.16 -1.45
CA GLY A 22 9.57 -4.15 -2.40
C GLY A 22 10.76 -4.97 -1.89
N ILE A 23 11.21 -4.74 -0.66
CA ILE A 23 12.28 -5.53 -0.02
C ILE A 23 11.91 -7.00 0.02
N HIS A 24 10.68 -7.32 0.43
CA HIS A 24 10.15 -8.67 0.53
C HIS A 24 10.24 -9.42 -0.82
N HIS A 25 9.71 -8.82 -1.89
CA HIS A 25 9.76 -9.47 -3.20
C HIS A 25 11.13 -9.39 -3.87
N ILE A 26 11.95 -8.36 -3.65
CA ILE A 26 13.33 -8.32 -4.15
C ILE A 26 14.15 -9.45 -3.52
N PHE A 27 13.94 -9.73 -2.24
CA PHE A 27 14.60 -10.85 -1.56
C PHE A 27 14.28 -12.19 -2.23
N ARG A 28 13.00 -12.38 -2.61
CA ARG A 28 12.51 -13.62 -3.20
C ARG A 28 12.78 -13.75 -4.71
N LEU A 29 12.48 -12.70 -5.47
CA LEU A 29 12.41 -12.68 -6.94
C LEU A 29 13.57 -11.92 -7.58
N GLY A 30 14.41 -11.25 -6.78
CA GLY A 30 15.64 -10.61 -7.22
C GLY A 30 15.52 -9.11 -7.54
N PRO A 31 16.65 -8.48 -7.95
CA PRO A 31 16.77 -7.03 -8.08
C PRO A 31 15.94 -6.43 -9.22
N GLY A 32 15.36 -7.24 -10.11
CA GLY A 32 14.46 -6.76 -11.16
C GLY A 32 13.24 -6.00 -10.64
N LEU A 33 12.86 -6.22 -9.37
CA LEU A 33 11.73 -5.54 -8.72
C LEU A 33 12.08 -4.18 -8.10
N ILE A 34 13.34 -3.75 -8.14
CA ILE A 34 13.74 -2.40 -7.69
C ILE A 34 12.98 -1.33 -8.48
N VAL A 35 12.97 -1.43 -9.81
CA VAL A 35 12.33 -0.43 -10.68
C VAL A 35 10.81 -0.38 -10.45
N PRO A 36 10.05 -1.50 -10.47
CA PRO A 36 8.64 -1.51 -10.08
C PRO A 36 8.36 -0.89 -8.71
N THR A 37 9.18 -1.19 -7.71
CA THR A 37 9.05 -0.62 -6.35
C THR A 37 9.18 0.90 -6.38
N LEU A 38 10.22 1.41 -7.05
CA LEU A 38 10.44 2.85 -7.18
C LEU A 38 9.31 3.55 -7.96
N ILE A 39 8.75 2.90 -8.98
CA ILE A 39 7.58 3.40 -9.72
C ILE A 39 6.37 3.51 -8.77
N GLY A 40 6.10 2.47 -7.98
CA GLY A 40 5.00 2.47 -7.00
C GLY A 40 5.14 3.59 -5.97
N VAL A 41 6.32 3.73 -5.36
CA VAL A 41 6.62 4.80 -4.40
C VAL A 41 6.50 6.19 -5.06
N GLY A 42 7.05 6.34 -6.26
CA GLY A 42 6.95 7.58 -7.02
C GLY A 42 5.51 7.96 -7.33
N LEU A 43 4.68 7.00 -7.75
CA LEU A 43 3.27 7.21 -8.04
C LEU A 43 2.49 7.66 -6.79
N ALA A 44 2.71 7.02 -5.64
CA ALA A 44 2.12 7.42 -4.36
C ALA A 44 2.41 8.89 -4.04
N ILE A 45 3.69 9.26 -4.11
CA ILE A 45 4.16 10.63 -3.80
C ILE A 45 3.59 11.63 -4.81
N VAL A 46 3.62 11.32 -6.11
CA VAL A 46 3.13 12.21 -7.16
C VAL A 46 1.63 12.46 -7.01
N LEU A 47 0.82 11.43 -6.80
CA LEU A 47 -0.62 11.57 -6.58
C LEU A 47 -0.92 12.44 -5.35
N TRP A 48 -0.22 12.19 -4.24
CA TRP A 48 -0.33 12.98 -3.02
C TRP A 48 0.06 14.45 -3.22
N VAL A 49 1.19 14.72 -3.88
CA VAL A 49 1.69 16.08 -4.13
C VAL A 49 0.76 16.84 -5.08
N LEU A 50 0.31 16.20 -6.16
CA LEU A 50 -0.63 16.80 -7.11
C LEU A 50 -1.97 17.11 -6.44
N TYR A 51 -2.46 16.21 -5.59
CA TYR A 51 -3.64 16.48 -4.77
C TYR A 51 -3.41 17.67 -3.83
N SER A 52 -2.30 17.66 -3.08
CA SER A 52 -1.99 18.71 -2.09
C SER A 52 -1.86 20.09 -2.72
N ARG A 53 -1.31 20.18 -3.93
CA ARG A 53 -1.13 21.45 -4.65
C ARG A 53 -2.39 21.94 -5.35
N THR A 54 -3.15 21.05 -5.97
CA THR A 54 -4.27 21.45 -6.85
C THR A 54 -5.64 21.31 -6.21
N ARG A 55 -5.74 20.51 -5.15
CA ARG A 55 -6.99 20.13 -4.46
C ARG A 55 -8.05 19.50 -5.39
N LYS A 56 -7.66 19.08 -6.60
CA LYS A 56 -8.55 18.44 -7.57
C LYS A 56 -8.98 17.05 -7.08
N ALA A 57 -10.29 16.78 -7.12
CA ALA A 57 -10.86 15.52 -6.66
C ALA A 57 -10.29 14.28 -7.38
N GLY A 58 -9.98 14.40 -8.67
CA GLY A 58 -9.41 13.29 -9.44
C GLY A 58 -8.11 12.73 -8.87
N PHE A 59 -7.23 13.58 -8.33
CA PHE A 59 -5.99 13.11 -7.69
C PHE A 59 -6.24 12.44 -6.34
N LEU A 60 -7.25 12.88 -5.58
CA LEU A 60 -7.65 12.22 -4.33
C LEU A 60 -8.23 10.83 -4.60
N VAL A 61 -9.09 10.72 -5.62
CA VAL A 61 -9.65 9.44 -6.07
C VAL A 61 -8.54 8.51 -6.57
N GLY A 62 -7.63 9.02 -7.40
CA GLY A 62 -6.47 8.26 -7.88
C GLY A 62 -5.58 7.76 -6.73
N TYR A 63 -5.29 8.62 -5.75
CA TYR A 63 -4.55 8.25 -4.54
C TYR A 63 -5.26 7.16 -3.73
N GLY A 64 -6.57 7.31 -3.50
CA GLY A 64 -7.37 6.31 -2.78
C GLY A 64 -7.44 4.97 -3.51
N ALA A 65 -7.67 5.00 -4.82
CA ALA A 65 -7.73 3.79 -5.65
C ALA A 65 -6.38 3.06 -5.70
N PHE A 66 -5.28 3.80 -5.88
CA PHE A 66 -3.94 3.22 -5.85
C PHE A 66 -3.63 2.61 -4.48
N THR A 67 -3.95 3.32 -3.40
CA THR A 67 -3.80 2.81 -2.03
C THR A 67 -4.61 1.52 -1.82
N ALA A 68 -5.87 1.49 -2.27
CA ALA A 68 -6.72 0.31 -2.15
C ALA A 68 -6.14 -0.89 -2.91
N LEU A 69 -5.57 -0.67 -4.10
CA LEU A 69 -4.90 -1.71 -4.88
C LEU A 69 -3.68 -2.28 -4.13
N VAL A 70 -2.84 -1.41 -3.58
CA VAL A 70 -1.66 -1.82 -2.79
C VAL A 70 -2.07 -2.61 -1.56
N VAL A 71 -3.06 -2.12 -0.80
CA VAL A 71 -3.58 -2.82 0.38
C VAL A 71 -4.18 -4.17 0.02
N PHE A 72 -4.96 -4.24 -1.07
CA PHE A 72 -5.59 -5.49 -1.47
C PHE A 72 -4.55 -6.53 -1.89
N TRP A 73 -3.66 -6.22 -2.84
CA TRP A 73 -2.70 -7.20 -3.35
C TRP A 73 -1.61 -7.52 -2.32
N PHE A 74 -0.95 -6.52 -1.78
CA PHE A 74 0.24 -6.73 -0.95
C PHE A 74 -0.07 -6.83 0.54
N GLY A 75 -1.16 -6.20 0.99
CA GLY A 75 -1.60 -6.30 2.37
C GLY A 75 -2.43 -7.56 2.64
N ILE A 76 -3.48 -7.78 1.84
CA ILE A 76 -4.42 -8.88 2.05
C ILE A 76 -3.92 -10.17 1.41
N LEU A 77 -3.71 -10.19 0.09
CA LEU A 77 -3.41 -11.45 -0.60
C LEU A 77 -2.01 -11.98 -0.27
N ASP A 78 -0.99 -11.14 -0.41
CA ASP A 78 0.40 -11.50 -0.12
C ASP A 78 0.66 -11.51 1.40
N GLY A 79 0.68 -10.33 2.04
CA GLY A 79 1.03 -10.23 3.45
C GLY A 79 0.16 -11.07 4.39
N PHE A 80 -1.16 -10.92 4.34
CA PHE A 80 -2.03 -11.60 5.30
C PHE A 80 -2.28 -13.06 4.94
N LEU A 81 -2.80 -13.35 3.74
CA LEU A 81 -3.20 -14.70 3.37
C LEU A 81 -2.01 -15.63 3.07
N ASP A 82 -0.88 -15.13 2.55
CA ASP A 82 0.29 -15.97 2.26
C ASP A 82 1.26 -16.06 3.45
N HIS A 83 1.45 -14.98 4.22
CA HIS A 83 2.42 -14.97 5.32
C HIS A 83 1.80 -15.11 6.72
N VAL A 84 0.77 -14.32 7.06
CA VAL A 84 0.19 -14.37 8.41
C VAL A 84 -0.56 -15.68 8.66
N VAL A 85 -1.38 -16.13 7.71
CA VAL A 85 -2.15 -17.38 7.81
C VAL A 85 -1.21 -18.58 7.91
N LYS A 86 -0.18 -18.63 7.07
CA LYS A 86 0.88 -19.65 7.14
C LYS A 86 1.62 -19.65 8.48
N ALA A 87 1.99 -18.47 8.99
CA ALA A 87 2.64 -18.35 10.30
C ALA A 87 1.74 -18.81 11.46
N ALA A 88 0.41 -18.78 11.29
CA ALA A 88 -0.55 -19.33 12.24
C ALA A 88 -0.73 -20.85 12.14
N GLY A 89 -0.01 -21.54 11.24
CA GLY A 89 -0.08 -22.99 11.05
C GLY A 89 -1.28 -23.44 10.21
N LEU A 90 -1.89 -22.54 9.44
CA LEU A 90 -2.95 -22.86 8.49
C LEU A 90 -2.34 -23.06 7.10
N ASP A 91 -2.90 -23.99 6.33
CA ASP A 91 -2.52 -24.19 4.93
C ASP A 91 -2.80 -22.94 4.09
N ASN A 92 -1.96 -22.70 3.10
CA ASN A 92 -2.08 -21.54 2.21
C ASN A 92 -3.42 -21.60 1.44
N ILE A 93 -4.29 -20.63 1.70
CA ILE A 93 -5.59 -20.47 1.02
C ILE A 93 -5.50 -19.56 -0.21
N THR A 94 -4.29 -19.09 -0.55
CA THR A 94 -4.03 -18.24 -1.71
C THR A 94 -3.98 -19.09 -2.98
N PHE A 95 -4.91 -18.84 -3.92
CA PHE A 95 -4.94 -19.46 -5.26
C PHE A 95 -3.79 -19.01 -6.18
N LEU A 96 -2.73 -18.40 -5.64
CA LEU A 96 -1.60 -17.92 -6.43
C LEU A 96 -0.72 -19.12 -6.80
N ALA A 97 -0.55 -19.35 -8.11
CA ALA A 97 0.32 -20.40 -8.62
C ALA A 97 1.74 -20.22 -8.04
N GLY A 98 2.16 -21.15 -7.17
CA GLY A 98 3.44 -21.10 -6.44
C GLY A 98 3.32 -21.15 -4.91
N GLY A 99 2.11 -21.09 -4.33
CA GLY A 99 1.90 -21.16 -2.86
C GLY A 99 2.40 -22.45 -2.19
N ASP A 100 2.44 -23.55 -2.95
CA ASP A 100 2.95 -24.87 -2.52
C ASP A 100 4.36 -25.18 -3.05
N ALA A 101 5.01 -24.23 -3.74
CA ALA A 101 6.35 -24.47 -4.24
C ALA A 101 7.31 -24.51 -3.05
N GLU A 102 7.83 -25.71 -2.78
CA GLU A 102 8.95 -26.00 -1.87
C GLU A 102 9.90 -24.81 -1.89
N VAL A 103 10.00 -24.11 -0.75
CA VAL A 103 10.62 -22.77 -0.60
C VAL A 103 11.75 -22.59 -1.60
N VAL A 104 11.44 -22.07 -2.79
CA VAL A 104 12.43 -21.87 -3.84
C VAL A 104 13.58 -21.11 -3.20
N ALA A 105 14.82 -21.55 -3.35
CA ALA A 105 15.96 -20.84 -2.79
C ALA A 105 15.81 -19.35 -3.16
N PRO A 106 15.67 -18.43 -2.17
CA PRO A 106 15.42 -17.03 -2.47
C PRO A 106 16.53 -16.48 -3.37
N ALA A 107 16.20 -15.54 -4.25
CA ALA A 107 17.18 -14.91 -5.12
C ALA A 107 18.35 -14.29 -4.33
N LEU A 108 18.11 -13.91 -3.07
CA LEU A 108 19.11 -13.50 -2.10
C LEU A 108 19.13 -14.46 -0.91
N HIS A 109 20.32 -14.82 -0.44
CA HIS A 109 20.47 -15.62 0.78
C HIS A 109 21.11 -14.79 1.90
N LEU A 110 20.66 -15.05 3.13
CA LEU A 110 21.32 -14.61 4.35
C LEU A 110 22.33 -15.67 4.84
N TRP A 111 22.81 -15.54 6.08
CA TRP A 111 23.84 -16.43 6.64
C TRP A 111 23.37 -17.89 6.86
N SER A 112 22.06 -18.17 6.83
CA SER A 112 21.49 -19.53 6.83
C SER A 112 20.14 -19.59 6.10
N GLN A 113 19.66 -20.81 5.82
CA GLN A 113 18.33 -21.01 5.23
C GLN A 113 17.21 -20.66 6.21
N GLU A 114 17.38 -20.96 7.51
CA GLU A 114 16.39 -20.54 8.52
C GLU A 114 16.30 -19.01 8.60
N ALA A 115 17.46 -18.33 8.58
CA ALA A 115 17.51 -16.86 8.60
C ALA A 115 16.83 -16.26 7.36
N SER A 116 17.09 -16.84 6.18
CA SER A 116 16.48 -16.40 4.93
C SER A 116 14.95 -16.58 4.94
N THR A 117 14.49 -17.72 5.46
CA THR A 117 13.05 -18.02 5.61
C THR A 117 12.40 -17.06 6.60
N ALA A 118 12.97 -16.91 7.80
CA ALA A 118 12.44 -16.01 8.82
C ALA A 118 12.38 -14.55 8.33
N PHE A 119 13.39 -14.09 7.58
CA PHE A 119 13.39 -12.77 6.97
C PHE A 119 12.27 -12.62 5.92
N TYR A 120 12.13 -13.60 5.03
CA TYR A 120 11.10 -13.59 4.00
C TYR A 120 9.70 -13.55 4.60
N GLU A 121 9.38 -14.47 5.52
CA GLU A 121 8.08 -14.50 6.20
C GLU A 121 7.84 -13.24 7.04
N GLY A 122 8.86 -12.79 7.78
CA GLY A 122 8.74 -11.62 8.65
C GLY A 122 8.49 -10.32 7.87
N THR A 123 9.11 -10.16 6.70
CA THR A 123 8.86 -8.99 5.83
C THR A 123 7.48 -9.04 5.18
N GLY A 124 6.95 -10.23 4.88
CA GLY A 124 5.57 -10.41 4.44
C GLY A 124 4.54 -10.02 5.51
N ILE A 125 4.73 -10.51 6.75
CA ILE A 125 3.89 -10.13 7.90
C ILE A 125 3.96 -8.61 8.17
N LEU A 126 5.15 -8.02 8.13
CA LEU A 126 5.32 -6.59 8.32
C LEU A 126 4.59 -5.79 7.23
N SER A 127 4.60 -6.26 5.98
CA SER A 127 3.84 -5.65 4.88
C SER A 127 2.34 -5.67 5.16
N ALA A 128 1.79 -6.77 5.71
CA ALA A 128 0.39 -6.87 6.10
C ALA A 128 0.01 -5.84 7.19
N ILE A 129 0.85 -5.71 8.23
CA ILE A 129 0.62 -4.75 9.32
C ILE A 129 0.64 -3.32 8.80
N LEU A 130 1.64 -2.97 7.98
CA LEU A 130 1.76 -1.63 7.40
C LEU A 130 0.59 -1.33 6.46
N ALA A 131 0.15 -2.30 5.64
CA ALA A 131 -1.00 -2.14 4.77
C ALA A 131 -2.29 -1.91 5.56
N LEU A 132 -2.48 -2.56 6.71
CA LEU A 132 -3.61 -2.29 7.61
C LEU A 132 -3.57 -0.86 8.13
N LEU A 133 -2.41 -0.39 8.60
CA LEU A 133 -2.23 1.00 9.04
C LEU A 133 -2.49 1.99 7.90
N THR A 134 -2.03 1.68 6.69
CA THR A 134 -2.30 2.45 5.47
C THR A 134 -3.79 2.52 5.16
N ALA A 135 -4.51 1.40 5.24
CA ALA A 135 -5.95 1.37 5.00
C ALA A 135 -6.69 2.28 6.00
N VAL A 136 -6.43 2.11 7.30
CA VAL A 136 -7.06 2.90 8.37
C VAL A 136 -6.75 4.39 8.21
N ALA A 137 -5.48 4.75 8.05
CA ALA A 137 -5.06 6.15 7.93
C ALA A 137 -5.61 6.81 6.68
N THR A 138 -5.65 6.09 5.55
CA THR A 138 -6.15 6.63 4.27
C THR A 138 -7.65 6.81 4.28
N VAL A 139 -8.41 5.84 4.81
CA VAL A 139 -9.86 5.98 4.98
C VAL A 139 -10.18 7.15 5.89
N ALA A 140 -9.51 7.28 7.04
CA ALA A 140 -9.70 8.40 7.95
C ALA A 140 -9.36 9.75 7.29
N PHE A 141 -8.25 9.83 6.55
CA PHE A 141 -7.87 11.03 5.81
C PHE A 141 -8.93 11.40 4.77
N ILE A 142 -9.30 10.49 3.87
CA ILE A 142 -10.27 10.75 2.80
C ILE A 142 -11.63 11.12 3.40
N TYR A 143 -12.08 10.45 4.45
CA TYR A 143 -13.33 10.75 5.13
C TYR A 143 -13.35 12.19 5.66
N VAL A 144 -12.33 12.58 6.44
CA VAL A 144 -12.25 13.95 6.99
C VAL A 144 -12.15 14.98 5.87
N GLU A 145 -11.36 14.68 4.83
CA GLU A 145 -11.14 15.58 3.70
C GLU A 145 -12.40 15.82 2.88
N LEU A 146 -13.23 14.79 2.64
CA LEU A 146 -14.50 14.93 1.92
C LEU A 146 -15.55 15.70 2.72
N HIS A 147 -15.61 15.49 4.05
CA HIS A 147 -16.58 16.16 4.92
C HIS A 147 -16.18 17.59 5.29
N SER A 148 -14.92 17.98 5.07
CA SER A 148 -14.43 19.34 5.33
C SER A 148 -14.60 20.27 4.12
N ARG A 149 -15.06 19.75 2.97
CA ARG A 149 -15.29 20.59 1.78
C ARG A 149 -16.62 21.33 1.93
N PRO A 150 -16.63 22.67 1.87
CA PRO A 150 -17.91 23.40 1.79
C PRO A 150 -18.63 22.92 0.54
N ALA A 151 -19.93 22.62 0.67
CA ALA A 151 -20.76 22.28 -0.47
C ALA A 151 -20.59 23.40 -1.51
N THR A 152 -20.14 23.05 -2.71
CA THR A 152 -20.16 23.99 -3.83
C THR A 152 -21.62 24.37 -4.02
N SER A 153 -22.00 25.56 -3.55
CA SER A 153 -23.39 26.00 -3.65
C SER A 153 -23.77 26.01 -5.13
N PRO A 154 -24.91 25.45 -5.53
CA PRO A 154 -25.35 25.43 -6.93
C PRO A 154 -25.53 26.83 -7.57
N GLU A 155 -25.36 27.93 -6.82
CA GLU A 155 -25.69 29.28 -7.27
C GLU A 155 -24.70 29.90 -8.27
N GLU A 156 -23.44 29.45 -8.34
CA GLU A 156 -22.46 30.00 -9.30
C GLU A 156 -22.77 29.68 -10.77
N GLY A 157 -23.66 28.72 -11.04
CA GLY A 157 -24.12 28.41 -12.40
C GLY A 157 -25.15 29.40 -12.96
N ARG A 158 -25.87 30.15 -12.10
CA ARG A 158 -26.92 31.08 -12.56
C ARG A 158 -26.41 32.48 -12.87
N GLN A 159 -25.26 32.91 -12.34
CA GLN A 159 -24.77 34.28 -12.54
C GLN A 159 -23.92 34.48 -13.81
N ARG A 160 -23.59 33.41 -14.56
CA ARG A 160 -22.87 33.50 -15.84
C ARG A 160 -23.80 33.51 -17.07
N SER A 161 -25.11 33.58 -16.85
CA SER A 161 -26.13 33.54 -17.90
C SER A 161 -26.93 34.84 -18.02
N ALA A 162 -26.49 35.92 -17.35
CA ALA A 162 -27.16 37.23 -17.35
C ALA A 162 -26.23 38.29 -17.94
#